data_AF-A0A0A1U095-F1
#
_entry.id   AF-A0A0A1U095-F1
#
_cell.length_a   1.000
_cell.length_b   1.000
_cell.length_c   1.000
_cell.angle_alpha   90.00
_cell.angle_beta   90.00
_cell.angle_gamma   90.00
#
_symmetry.space_group_name_H-M   'P 1'
#
loop_
_entity.id
_entity.type
_entity.pdbx_description
1 polymer ?
#
loop_
_entity_poly.entity_id
_entity_poly.type
_entity_poly.pdbx_seq_one_letter_code
_entity_poly.pdbx_strand_id
1 'polypeptide(L)'
;MIGRVDTVFAQYTENFFSIKKTIEKLRQTGKTQMKSKMTFFVSTLLVILSMSKTLYVDQTLGSDELDGSSESRPFKTIQACVATLSQTTVPSEGLTIRIAPGNYSVPEKIVIDQWRFKGISDTNKVTITSYPNKEKPVLTGGINIPMKSFRSMSSTTDAMYAKIQEKIRSKVKVVELTKLNISSMTMDT
;
A
#
# COMPACT_ATOMS: atom_id res chain seq x y z
N MET A 1 5.60 17.91 -20.91
CA MET A 1 4.30 17.53 -20.32
C MET A 1 3.82 18.65 -19.37
N ILE A 2 3.72 19.89 -19.86
CA ILE A 2 3.55 21.11 -19.03
C ILE A 2 2.07 21.58 -18.98
N GLY A 3 1.19 21.11 -19.88
CA GLY A 3 -0.16 21.67 -20.04
C GLY A 3 -1.26 21.21 -19.07
N ARG A 4 -1.00 20.33 -18.08
CA ARG A 4 -2.04 19.80 -17.16
C ARG A 4 -2.07 20.48 -15.78
N VAL A 5 -0.99 21.13 -15.37
CA VAL A 5 -0.97 21.90 -14.11
C VAL A 5 -1.70 23.23 -14.31
N ASP A 6 -1.55 23.83 -15.49
CA ASP A 6 -2.21 25.09 -15.86
C ASP A 6 -3.74 24.96 -15.94
N THR A 7 -4.26 23.81 -16.35
CA THR A 7 -5.72 23.59 -16.47
C THR A 7 -6.39 23.48 -15.10
N VAL A 8 -5.75 22.80 -14.15
CA VAL A 8 -6.28 22.69 -12.78
C VAL A 8 -6.21 24.06 -12.09
N PHE A 9 -5.09 24.78 -12.23
CA PHE A 9 -4.95 26.13 -11.67
C PHE A 9 -5.93 27.12 -12.31
N ALA A 10 -6.15 27.05 -13.63
CA ALA A 10 -7.14 27.84 -14.35
C ALA A 10 -8.57 27.55 -13.84
N GLN A 11 -8.93 26.28 -13.66
CA GLN A 11 -10.22 25.87 -13.10
C GLN A 11 -10.43 26.44 -11.68
N TYR A 12 -9.40 26.43 -10.83
CA TYR A 12 -9.46 27.03 -9.50
C TYR A 12 -9.61 28.56 -9.55
N THR A 13 -8.93 29.24 -10.48
CA THR A 13 -9.05 30.69 -10.64
C THR A 13 -10.42 31.12 -11.17
N GLU A 14 -10.99 30.41 -12.14
CA GLU A 14 -12.34 30.70 -12.64
C GLU A 14 -13.41 30.47 -11.58
N ASN A 15 -13.28 29.39 -10.80
CA ASN A 15 -14.14 29.12 -9.66
C ASN A 15 -14.03 30.25 -8.61
N PHE A 16 -12.82 30.75 -8.33
CA PHE A 16 -12.61 31.85 -7.39
C PHE A 16 -13.23 33.18 -7.87
N PHE A 17 -13.11 33.52 -9.15
CA PHE A 17 -13.74 34.71 -9.72
C PHE A 17 -15.27 34.63 -9.74
N SER A 18 -15.82 33.46 -10.07
CA SER A 18 -17.26 33.20 -10.02
C SER A 18 -17.81 33.35 -8.60
N ILE A 19 -17.06 32.87 -7.59
CA ILE A 19 -17.40 33.02 -6.17
C ILE A 19 -17.38 34.50 -5.75
N LYS A 20 -16.33 35.26 -6.11
CA LYS A 20 -16.26 36.70 -5.80
C LYS A 20 -17.44 37.49 -6.37
N LYS A 21 -17.76 37.29 -7.66
CA LYS A 21 -18.87 37.97 -8.34
C LYS A 21 -20.21 37.63 -7.70
N THR A 22 -20.38 36.39 -7.24
CA THR A 22 -21.59 35.94 -6.55
C THR A 22 -21.72 36.56 -5.16
N ILE A 23 -20.62 36.66 -4.39
CA ILE A 23 -20.59 37.33 -3.07
C ILE A 23 -20.96 38.82 -3.22
N GLU A 24 -20.47 39.47 -4.25
CA GLU A 24 -20.73 40.89 -4.53
C GLU A 24 -22.19 41.14 -4.90
N LYS A 25 -22.78 40.24 -5.70
CA LYS A 25 -24.21 40.26 -6.04
C LYS A 25 -25.10 40.01 -4.83
N LEU A 26 -24.70 39.10 -3.93
CA LEU A 26 -25.38 38.85 -2.67
C LEU A 26 -25.30 40.07 -1.74
N ARG A 27 -24.15 40.76 -1.67
CA ARG A 27 -23.96 42.01 -0.89
C ARG A 27 -24.93 43.12 -1.29
N GLN A 28 -25.36 43.17 -2.55
CA GLN A 28 -26.35 44.14 -3.04
C GLN A 28 -27.80 43.75 -2.75
N THR A 29 -28.09 42.49 -2.38
CA THR A 29 -29.46 42.02 -2.11
C THR A 29 -29.71 41.86 -0.60
N GLY A 30 -30.33 42.88 0.00
CA GLY A 30 -31.11 42.90 1.25
C GLY A 30 -30.83 41.85 2.37
N LYS A 31 -30.47 42.37 3.56
CA LYS A 31 -30.00 41.70 4.79
C LYS A 31 -30.84 40.53 5.37
N THR A 32 -32.06 40.23 4.92
CA THR A 32 -32.94 39.25 5.60
C THR A 32 -32.94 37.86 4.95
N GLN A 33 -32.79 37.77 3.62
CA GLN A 33 -32.57 36.51 2.87
C GLN A 33 -31.11 36.04 2.93
N MET A 34 -30.21 36.91 3.39
CA MET A 34 -28.77 36.68 3.47
C MET A 34 -28.38 35.68 4.55
N LYS A 35 -29.07 35.66 5.70
CA LYS A 35 -28.68 34.78 6.83
C LYS A 35 -28.75 33.31 6.42
N SER A 36 -29.90 32.85 5.91
CA SER A 36 -30.09 31.45 5.50
C SER A 36 -29.15 31.01 4.38
N LYS A 37 -28.98 31.82 3.34
CA LYS A 37 -28.09 31.50 2.20
C LYS A 37 -26.62 31.53 2.61
N MET A 38 -26.19 32.48 3.44
CA MET A 38 -24.80 32.57 3.92
C MET A 38 -24.45 31.41 4.86
N THR A 39 -25.38 30.96 5.71
CA THR A 39 -25.16 29.74 6.52
C THR A 39 -25.02 28.50 5.64
N PHE A 40 -25.83 28.37 4.59
CA PHE A 40 -25.75 27.26 3.64
C PHE A 40 -24.39 27.25 2.92
N PHE A 41 -23.96 28.38 2.35
CA PHE A 41 -22.66 28.51 1.67
C PHE A 41 -21.47 28.27 2.60
N VAL A 42 -21.51 28.79 3.83
CA VAL A 42 -20.44 28.53 4.82
C VAL A 42 -20.42 27.05 5.20
N SER A 43 -21.57 26.40 5.36
CA SER A 43 -21.63 24.96 5.65
C SER A 43 -21.07 24.11 4.51
N THR A 44 -21.40 24.43 3.25
CA THR A 44 -20.88 23.70 2.09
C THR A 44 -19.38 23.93 1.92
N LEU A 45 -18.88 25.15 2.17
CA LEU A 45 -17.46 25.46 2.15
C LEU A 45 -16.70 24.73 3.28
N LEU A 46 -17.31 24.61 4.47
CA LEU A 46 -16.75 23.88 5.61
C LEU A 46 -16.69 22.36 5.35
N VAL A 47 -17.69 21.80 4.67
CA VAL A 47 -17.73 20.37 4.25
C VAL A 47 -16.71 20.07 3.16
N ILE A 48 -16.45 21.02 2.23
CA ILE A 48 -15.40 20.87 1.22
C ILE A 48 -14.00 20.94 1.86
N LEU A 49 -13.85 21.65 2.98
CA LEU A 49 -12.60 21.77 3.74
C LEU A 49 -12.36 20.63 4.75
N SER A 50 -13.34 19.76 5.02
CA SER A 50 -13.25 18.71 6.04
C SER A 50 -12.90 17.33 5.48
N MET A 51 -12.45 17.20 4.23
CA MET A 51 -12.23 15.87 3.65
C MET A 51 -10.92 15.24 4.18
N SER A 52 -11.07 14.17 4.97
CA SER A 52 -9.97 13.26 5.29
C SER A 52 -9.23 12.85 3.99
N LYS A 53 -7.90 12.89 3.99
CA LYS A 53 -7.11 12.49 2.81
C LYS A 53 -6.76 11.01 2.93
N THR A 54 -6.98 10.26 1.85
CA THR A 54 -6.54 8.86 1.76
C THR A 54 -5.49 8.73 0.66
N LEU A 55 -4.38 8.06 0.96
CA LEU A 55 -3.35 7.65 0.02
C LEU A 55 -3.39 6.14 -0.15
N TYR A 56 -3.13 5.66 -1.36
CA TYR A 56 -3.24 4.25 -1.73
C TYR A 56 -1.90 3.71 -2.19
N VAL A 57 -1.56 2.50 -1.74
CA VAL A 57 -0.34 1.77 -2.11
C VAL A 57 -0.73 0.36 -2.58
N ASP A 58 -0.26 -0.03 -3.76
CA ASP A 58 -0.48 -1.35 -4.36
C ASP A 58 0.77 -1.77 -5.15
N GLN A 59 1.47 -2.80 -4.68
CA GLN A 59 2.68 -3.29 -5.34
C GLN A 59 2.47 -3.85 -6.76
N THR A 60 1.24 -4.26 -7.09
CA THR A 60 0.91 -4.98 -8.33
C THR A 60 0.43 -4.02 -9.41
N LEU A 61 -0.48 -3.11 -9.04
CA LEU A 61 -1.12 -2.17 -9.96
C LEU A 61 -0.54 -0.75 -9.88
N GLY A 62 0.26 -0.46 -8.84
CA GLY A 62 0.78 0.87 -8.59
C GLY A 62 2.03 1.24 -9.37
N SER A 63 2.29 2.54 -9.40
CA SER A 63 3.53 3.15 -9.90
C SER A 63 3.93 4.28 -8.96
N ASP A 64 5.24 4.40 -8.67
CA ASP A 64 5.78 5.45 -7.80
C ASP A 64 5.79 6.84 -8.47
N GLU A 65 5.45 6.90 -9.76
CA GLU A 65 5.22 8.14 -10.50
C GLU A 65 3.79 8.69 -10.31
N LEU A 66 2.88 7.90 -9.72
CA LEU A 66 1.50 8.31 -9.46
C LEU A 66 1.39 9.08 -8.15
N ASP A 67 0.23 9.71 -7.92
CA ASP A 67 -0.01 10.57 -6.76
C ASP A 67 -0.64 9.83 -5.56
N GLY A 68 -0.99 8.54 -5.74
CA GLY A 68 -1.63 7.72 -4.71
C GLY A 68 -3.02 8.21 -4.30
N SER A 69 -3.66 9.09 -5.06
CA SER A 69 -4.92 9.73 -4.67
C SER A 69 -6.15 8.80 -4.72
N SER A 70 -6.05 7.67 -5.42
CA SER A 70 -7.13 6.70 -5.60
C SER A 70 -6.61 5.27 -5.73
N GLU A 71 -7.49 4.27 -5.55
CA GLU A 71 -7.17 2.86 -5.79
C GLU A 71 -6.78 2.57 -7.25
N SER A 72 -7.21 3.41 -8.20
CA SER A 72 -6.83 3.31 -9.61
C SER A 72 -5.51 3.99 -9.95
N ARG A 73 -4.96 4.79 -9.03
CA ARG A 73 -3.68 5.47 -9.18
C ARG A 73 -2.78 5.31 -7.93
N PRO A 74 -2.55 4.08 -7.43
CA PRO A 74 -1.83 3.88 -6.19
C PRO A 74 -0.31 4.02 -6.40
N PHE A 75 0.42 4.37 -5.34
CA PHE A 75 1.87 4.19 -5.30
C PHE A 75 2.22 2.71 -5.40
N LYS A 76 3.40 2.39 -5.95
CA LYS A 76 3.88 1.00 -5.95
C LYS A 76 4.52 0.63 -4.62
N THR A 77 5.25 1.56 -4.04
CA THR A 77 6.02 1.37 -2.81
C THR A 77 5.53 2.27 -1.69
N ILE A 78 5.72 1.80 -0.46
CA ILE A 78 5.37 2.57 0.74
C ILE A 78 6.34 3.76 0.90
N GLN A 79 7.58 3.58 0.48
CA GLN A 79 8.63 4.60 0.49
C GLN A 79 8.24 5.81 -0.37
N ALA A 80 7.74 5.58 -1.59
CA ALA A 80 7.25 6.65 -2.45
C ALA A 80 6.06 7.38 -1.82
N CYS A 81 5.10 6.63 -1.27
CA CYS A 81 3.97 7.22 -0.54
C CYS A 81 4.44 8.11 0.62
N VAL A 82 5.35 7.60 1.46
CA VAL A 82 5.90 8.34 2.61
C VAL A 82 6.70 9.57 2.18
N ALA A 83 7.43 9.50 1.05
CA ALA A 83 8.17 10.66 0.53
C ALA A 83 7.25 11.84 0.20
N THR A 84 6.04 11.57 -0.31
CA THR A 84 5.04 12.61 -0.64
C THR A 84 4.40 13.28 0.58
N LEU A 85 4.55 12.70 1.77
CA LEU A 85 3.99 13.26 2.99
C LEU A 85 4.62 14.62 3.32
N SER A 86 5.92 14.78 3.05
CA SER A 86 6.66 16.04 3.20
C SER A 86 6.06 17.22 2.45
N GLN A 87 5.33 16.94 1.36
CA GLN A 87 4.70 17.94 0.50
C GLN A 87 3.19 18.03 0.72
N THR A 88 2.62 17.14 1.55
CA THR A 88 1.20 17.06 1.82
C THR A 88 0.85 17.81 3.10
N THR A 89 -0.05 18.79 2.99
CA THR A 89 -0.72 19.35 4.16
C THR A 89 -1.69 18.31 4.73
N VAL A 90 -1.56 17.99 6.02
CA VAL A 90 -2.46 17.05 6.68
C VAL A 90 -3.81 17.73 6.93
N PRO A 91 -4.94 17.14 6.46
CA PRO A 91 -6.27 17.67 6.75
C PRO A 91 -6.59 17.61 8.24
N SER A 92 -7.52 18.45 8.69
CA SER A 92 -8.01 18.48 10.08
C SER A 92 -8.47 17.10 10.57
N GLU A 93 -9.19 16.35 9.73
CA GLU A 93 -9.69 15.00 10.04
C GLU A 93 -8.62 13.90 9.96
N GLY A 94 -7.42 14.23 9.49
CA GLY A 94 -6.29 13.31 9.40
C GLY A 94 -6.04 12.73 8.01
N LEU A 95 -5.06 11.82 7.97
CA LEU A 95 -4.55 11.18 6.79
C LEU A 95 -4.61 9.67 6.97
N THR A 96 -5.12 8.95 5.97
CA THR A 96 -5.09 7.48 5.94
C THR A 96 -4.21 7.00 4.80
N ILE A 97 -3.29 6.08 5.07
CA ILE A 97 -2.53 5.35 4.05
C ILE A 97 -3.10 3.94 4.02
N ARG A 98 -3.69 3.56 2.89
CA ARG A 98 -4.23 2.22 2.64
C ARG A 98 -3.26 1.42 1.80
N ILE A 99 -2.96 0.22 2.25
CA ILE A 99 -2.02 -0.69 1.60
C ILE A 99 -2.78 -1.92 1.12
N ALA A 100 -2.73 -2.19 -0.19
CA ALA A 100 -3.36 -3.34 -0.81
C ALA A 100 -2.65 -4.64 -0.39
N PRO A 101 -3.32 -5.80 -0.45
CA PRO A 101 -2.70 -7.09 -0.18
C PRO A 101 -1.42 -7.30 -1.00
N GLY A 102 -0.39 -7.87 -0.38
CA GLY A 102 0.89 -8.07 -1.05
C GLY A 102 2.06 -8.28 -0.11
N ASN A 103 3.21 -8.64 -0.68
CA ASN A 103 4.47 -8.83 0.04
C ASN A 103 5.41 -7.67 -0.29
N TYR A 104 5.36 -6.63 0.54
CA TYR A 104 6.14 -5.42 0.37
C TYR A 104 7.52 -5.61 0.99
N SER A 105 8.55 -5.59 0.13
CA SER A 105 9.93 -5.59 0.58
C SER A 105 10.32 -4.22 1.12
N VAL A 106 10.80 -4.20 2.36
CA VAL A 106 11.29 -3.02 3.07
C VAL A 106 12.77 -3.24 3.38
N PRO A 107 13.67 -2.93 2.43
CA PRO A 107 15.09 -3.32 2.53
C PRO A 107 15.83 -2.61 3.68
N GLU A 108 15.30 -1.49 4.17
CA GLU A 108 15.87 -0.76 5.31
C GLU A 108 14.77 -0.45 6.34
N LYS A 109 14.49 0.85 6.55
CA LYS A 109 13.50 1.38 7.47
C LYS A 109 12.57 2.35 6.75
N ILE A 110 11.28 2.29 7.07
CA ILE A 110 10.34 3.33 6.69
C ILE A 110 10.32 4.33 7.84
N VAL A 111 10.86 5.53 7.62
CA VAL A 111 10.87 6.59 8.63
C VAL A 111 9.69 7.52 8.40
N ILE A 112 8.82 7.61 9.41
CA ILE A 112 7.70 8.53 9.47
C ILE A 112 7.90 9.40 10.71
N ASP A 113 8.43 10.60 10.51
CA ASP A 113 8.67 11.62 11.53
C ASP A 113 7.65 12.77 11.40
N GLN A 114 7.36 13.43 12.52
CA GLN A 114 6.37 14.52 12.55
C GLN A 114 6.76 15.69 11.65
N TRP A 115 8.06 15.93 11.44
CA TRP A 115 8.58 17.00 10.59
C TRP A 115 8.29 16.80 9.10
N ARG A 116 7.98 15.57 8.68
CA ARG A 116 7.52 15.28 7.31
C ARG A 116 6.06 15.61 7.09
N PHE A 117 5.31 16.06 8.08
CA PHE A 117 3.92 16.44 7.86
C PHE A 117 3.76 17.95 7.98
N LYS A 118 3.35 18.59 6.87
CA LYS A 118 3.04 20.01 6.89
C LYS A 118 1.71 20.22 7.61
N GLY A 119 1.72 21.01 8.69
CA GLY A 119 0.50 21.38 9.42
C GLY A 119 -0.08 20.28 10.29
N ILE A 120 0.71 19.28 10.68
CA ILE A 120 0.28 18.30 11.68
C ILE A 120 0.17 18.97 13.05
N SER A 121 -0.94 18.73 13.73
CA SER A 121 -1.19 19.08 15.12
C SER A 121 -1.53 17.82 15.92
N ASP A 122 -1.57 17.96 17.24
CA ASP A 122 -1.92 16.85 18.16
C ASP A 122 -3.33 16.27 17.92
N THR A 123 -4.19 16.99 17.19
CA THR A 123 -5.54 16.52 16.84
C THR A 123 -5.59 15.72 15.54
N ASN A 124 -4.58 15.84 14.68
CA ASN A 124 -4.56 15.12 13.41
C ASN A 124 -4.08 13.68 13.62
N LYS A 125 -4.83 12.70 13.09
CA LYS A 125 -4.42 11.30 13.11
C LYS A 125 -3.87 10.88 11.76
N VAL A 126 -2.69 10.27 11.75
CA VAL A 126 -2.17 9.55 10.59
C VAL A 126 -2.38 8.06 10.82
N THR A 127 -3.19 7.43 9.98
CA THR A 127 -3.53 6.01 10.07
C THR A 127 -2.90 5.26 8.92
N ILE A 128 -2.21 4.15 9.21
CA ILE A 128 -1.71 3.22 8.19
C ILE A 128 -2.48 1.92 8.36
N THR A 129 -3.15 1.48 7.31
CA THR A 129 -4.05 0.32 7.40
C THR A 129 -4.11 -0.45 6.08
N SER A 130 -4.66 -1.67 6.13
CA SER A 130 -4.93 -2.46 4.94
C SER A 130 -6.17 -1.94 4.20
N TYR A 131 -6.34 -2.34 2.94
CA TYR A 131 -7.61 -2.15 2.26
C TYR A 131 -8.75 -2.88 3.03
N PRO A 132 -9.95 -2.29 3.09
CA PRO A 132 -11.07 -2.90 3.79
C PRO A 132 -11.47 -4.22 3.12
N ASN A 133 -11.79 -5.24 3.93
CA ASN A 133 -12.25 -6.56 3.48
C ASN A 133 -11.28 -7.30 2.53
N LYS A 134 -10.00 -6.93 2.51
CA LYS A 134 -8.96 -7.65 1.78
C LYS A 134 -7.97 -8.29 2.74
N GLU A 135 -7.19 -9.24 2.22
CA GLU A 135 -6.08 -9.83 2.97
C GLU A 135 -5.10 -8.75 3.46
N LYS A 136 -4.42 -9.03 4.57
CA LYS A 136 -3.48 -8.08 5.16
C LYS A 136 -2.21 -8.01 4.31
N PRO A 137 -1.63 -6.82 4.09
CA PRO A 137 -0.31 -6.70 3.50
C PRO A 137 0.75 -7.25 4.46
N VAL A 138 1.80 -7.85 3.90
CA VAL A 138 2.98 -8.31 4.62
C VAL A 138 4.12 -7.35 4.33
N LEU A 139 4.71 -6.80 5.39
CA LEU A 139 5.92 -5.98 5.34
C LEU A 139 7.09 -6.84 5.77
N THR A 140 8.09 -7.00 4.89
CA THR A 140 9.24 -7.86 5.18
C THR A 140 10.54 -7.17 4.82
N GLY A 141 11.53 -7.23 5.72
CA GLY A 141 12.91 -6.87 5.40
C GLY A 141 13.70 -8.00 4.75
N GLY A 142 13.09 -9.18 4.61
CA GLY A 142 13.70 -10.33 3.96
C GLY A 142 13.49 -10.36 2.45
N ILE A 143 14.30 -11.16 1.77
CA ILE A 143 14.11 -11.47 0.35
C ILE A 143 13.27 -12.74 0.19
N ASN A 144 12.37 -12.76 -0.79
CA ASN A 144 11.70 -13.98 -1.20
C ASN A 144 12.64 -14.81 -2.08
N ILE A 145 13.09 -15.96 -1.58
CA ILE A 145 13.89 -16.91 -2.36
C ILE A 145 12.92 -17.96 -2.92
N PRO A 146 12.61 -17.94 -4.23
CA PRO A 146 11.59 -18.81 -4.76
C PRO A 146 12.09 -20.27 -4.75
N MET A 147 11.19 -21.23 -4.51
CA MET A 147 11.57 -22.64 -4.40
C MET A 147 12.35 -23.16 -5.62
N LYS A 148 12.06 -22.63 -6.81
CA LYS A 148 12.79 -22.94 -8.06
C LYS A 148 14.27 -22.54 -8.06
N SER A 149 14.68 -21.63 -7.17
CA SER A 149 16.10 -21.28 -6.96
C SER A 149 16.86 -22.39 -6.24
N PHE A 150 16.16 -23.34 -5.63
CA PHE A 150 16.74 -24.53 -5.03
C PHE A 150 16.66 -25.67 -6.06
N ARG A 151 17.81 -26.25 -6.39
CA ARG A 151 17.85 -27.52 -7.11
C ARG A 151 17.83 -28.68 -6.13
N SER A 152 17.30 -29.80 -6.58
CA SER A 152 17.45 -31.07 -5.85
C SER A 152 18.94 -31.40 -5.68
N MET A 153 19.24 -32.02 -4.54
CA MET A 153 20.58 -32.52 -4.26
C MET A 153 20.86 -33.76 -5.11
N SER A 154 22.03 -33.83 -5.71
CA SER A 154 22.46 -34.85 -6.67
C SER A 154 23.63 -35.65 -6.11
N SER A 155 23.55 -36.97 -6.22
CA SER A 155 24.63 -37.88 -5.80
C SER A 155 25.92 -37.70 -6.61
N THR A 156 25.83 -37.14 -7.82
CA THR A 156 26.96 -37.02 -8.75
C THR A 156 27.68 -35.68 -8.61
N THR A 157 26.95 -34.61 -8.30
CA THR A 157 27.49 -33.24 -8.31
C THR A 157 27.63 -32.63 -6.92
N ASP A 158 27.00 -33.21 -5.89
CA ASP A 158 27.05 -32.67 -4.52
C ASP A 158 27.92 -33.52 -3.60
N ALA A 159 29.08 -32.98 -3.23
CA ALA A 159 30.02 -33.62 -2.30
C ALA A 159 29.41 -33.92 -0.91
N MET A 160 28.33 -33.22 -0.52
CA MET A 160 27.65 -33.45 0.76
C MET A 160 26.51 -34.46 0.69
N TYR A 161 26.13 -34.93 -0.50
CA TYR A 161 24.98 -35.82 -0.68
C TYR A 161 25.10 -37.09 0.18
N ALA A 162 26.26 -37.77 0.12
CA ALA A 162 26.48 -39.00 0.87
C ALA A 162 26.39 -38.79 2.40
N LYS A 163 26.99 -37.71 2.92
CA LYS A 163 26.97 -37.37 4.35
C LYS A 163 25.56 -37.09 4.86
N ILE A 164 24.76 -36.39 4.06
CA ILE A 164 23.36 -36.08 4.42
C ILE A 164 22.50 -37.34 4.36
N GLN A 165 22.67 -38.18 3.34
CA GLN A 165 21.95 -39.46 3.23
C GLN A 165 22.28 -40.40 4.39
N GLU A 166 23.54 -40.52 4.80
CA GLU A 166 23.94 -41.32 5.96
C GLU A 166 23.28 -40.82 7.25
N LYS A 167 23.28 -39.49 7.47
CA LYS A 167 22.64 -38.85 8.63
C LYS A 167 21.11 -39.01 8.64
N ILE A 168 20.47 -39.09 7.48
CA ILE A 168 19.03 -39.35 7.37
C ILE A 168 18.75 -40.83 7.60
N ARG A 169 19.50 -41.73 6.95
CA ARG A 169 19.35 -43.18 7.11
C ARG A 169 19.58 -43.65 8.55
N SER A 170 20.45 -43.00 9.31
CA SER A 170 20.61 -43.32 10.75
C SER A 170 19.39 -42.93 11.60
N LYS A 171 18.50 -42.07 11.09
CA LYS A 171 17.28 -41.62 11.78
C LYS A 171 16.01 -42.32 11.32
N VAL A 172 16.07 -43.12 10.25
CA VAL A 172 14.90 -43.78 9.68
C VAL A 172 15.23 -45.25 9.47
N LYS A 173 14.34 -46.15 9.90
CA LYS A 173 14.51 -47.59 9.69
C LYS A 173 14.34 -47.91 8.20
N VAL A 174 15.44 -47.86 7.44
CA VAL A 174 15.45 -48.25 6.02
C VAL A 174 15.62 -49.76 5.96
N VAL A 175 14.55 -50.47 5.58
CA VAL A 175 14.62 -51.90 5.27
C VAL A 175 15.09 -52.04 3.83
N GLU A 176 16.29 -52.57 3.63
CA GLU A 176 16.78 -52.92 2.29
C GLU A 176 16.02 -54.15 1.79
N LEU A 177 15.19 -53.97 0.76
CA LEU A 177 14.39 -55.02 0.15
C LEU A 177 15.24 -56.20 -0.38
N THR A 178 16.51 -55.97 -0.72
CA THR A 178 17.45 -57.01 -1.16
C THR A 178 17.88 -57.97 -0.05
N LYS A 179 17.65 -57.64 1.22
CA LYS A 179 17.89 -58.52 2.37
C LYS A 179 16.64 -59.29 2.80
N LEU A 180 15.49 -58.99 2.20
CA LEU A 180 14.31 -59.86 2.31
C LEU A 180 14.53 -60.99 1.32
N ASN A 181 15.04 -62.11 1.81
CA ASN A 181 15.08 -63.37 1.08
C ASN A 181 13.63 -63.87 0.94
N ILE A 182 12.87 -63.23 0.05
CA ILE A 182 11.53 -63.68 -0.33
C ILE A 182 11.77 -64.86 -1.27
N SER A 183 11.98 -66.04 -0.67
CA SER A 183 11.94 -67.29 -1.41
C SER A 183 10.60 -67.33 -2.16
N SER A 184 10.69 -67.44 -3.48
CA SER A 184 9.54 -67.53 -4.38
C SER A 184 8.58 -68.60 -3.86
N MET A 185 7.44 -68.16 -3.34
CA MET A 185 6.31 -69.01 -2.99
C MET A 185 5.80 -69.61 -4.31
N THR A 186 6.14 -70.86 -4.57
CA THR A 186 5.58 -71.65 -5.66
C THR A 186 4.06 -71.67 -5.47
N MET A 187 3.32 -71.13 -6.45
CA MET A 187 1.89 -71.38 -6.55
C MET A 187 1.71 -72.78 -7.11
N ASP A 188 1.24 -73.69 -6.27
CA ASP A 188 0.69 -74.96 -6.74
C ASP A 188 -0.56 -74.63 -7.57
N THR A 189 -0.50 -74.97 -8.86
CA THR A 189 -1.62 -74.97 -9.81
C THR A 189 -2.62 -76.07 -9.52
#